data_AF-A0A3M1UJN8-F1
#
_entry.id   AF-A0A3M1UJN8-F1
#
_cell.length_a   1.000
_cell.length_b   1.000
_cell.length_c   1.000
_cell.angle_alpha   90.00
_cell.angle_beta   90.00
_cell.angle_gamma   90.00
#
_symmetry.space_group_name_H-M   'P 1'
#
loop_
_entity.id
_entity.type
_entity.pdbx_description
1 polymer ?
#
loop_
_entity_poly.entity_id
_entity_poly.type
_entity_poly.pdbx_seq_one_letter_code
_entity_poly.pdbx_strand_id
1 'polypeptide(L)' 'MIATFWEYLIAPYRTYPTADIVLEVIAFFMGLASVWYSRLENILVFPTGIIATGIYVYLLYKAGLFGDMSI' A
#
# COMPACT_ATOMS: atom_id res chain seq x y z
N MET A 1 28.13 7.06 12.35
CA MET A 1 27.60 7.71 11.13
C MET A 1 26.10 7.87 11.36
N ILE A 2 25.60 9.10 11.48
CA ILE A 2 24.19 9.35 11.79
C ILE A 2 23.39 9.01 10.54
N ALA A 3 22.67 7.89 10.54
CA ALA A 3 21.66 7.65 9.52
C ALA A 3 20.60 8.74 9.70
N THR A 4 20.48 9.63 8.73
CA THR A 4 19.45 10.67 8.74
C THR A 4 18.07 10.00 8.70
N PHE A 5 17.06 10.61 9.32
CA PHE A 5 15.67 10.14 9.29
C PHE A 5 15.21 9.70 7.89
N TRP A 6 15.66 10.43 6.86
CA TRP A 6 15.36 10.13 5.45
C TRP A 6 15.93 8.80 4.94
N GLU A 7 17.11 8.40 5.42
CA GLU A 7 17.69 7.11 5.05
C GLU A 7 16.88 5.96 5.64
N TYR A 8 16.28 6.13 6.83
CA TYR A 8 15.45 5.10 7.42
C TYR A 8 14.16 4.85 6.62
N LEU A 9 13.55 5.92 6.07
CA LEU A 9 12.35 5.81 5.25
C LEU A 9 12.63 5.27 3.84
N ILE A 10 13.80 5.56 3.28
CA ILE A 10 14.16 5.17 1.90
C ILE A 10 14.84 3.80 1.86
N ALA A 11 15.46 3.35 2.94
CA ALA A 11 16.18 2.07 3.01
C ALA A 11 15.36 0.86 2.52
N PRO A 12 14.06 0.69 2.87
CA PRO A 12 13.27 -0.46 2.41
C PRO A 12 13.13 -0.48 0.88
N TYR A 13 12.96 0.68 0.25
CA TYR A 13 12.80 0.80 -1.20
C TYR A 13 14.05 0.42 -2.00
N ARG A 14 15.24 0.35 -1.38
CA ARG A 14 16.47 -0.10 -2.06
C ARG A 14 16.50 -1.61 -2.30
N THR A 15 15.74 -2.37 -1.52
CA THR A 15 15.73 -3.85 -1.54
C THR A 15 14.52 -4.44 -2.25
N TYR A 16 13.45 -3.66 -2.46
CA TYR A 16 12.24 -4.16 -3.12
C TYR A 16 12.32 -4.09 -4.65
N PRO A 17 11.78 -5.09 -5.36
CA PRO A 17 11.57 -5.03 -6.81
C PRO A 17 10.73 -3.81 -7.22
N THR A 18 11.07 -3.21 -8.36
CA THR A 18 10.31 -2.07 -8.93
C THR A 18 8.82 -2.39 -9.10
N ALA A 19 8.47 -3.64 -9.42
CA ALA A 19 7.09 -4.08 -9.56
C ALA A 19 6.28 -3.94 -8.25
N ASP A 20 6.90 -4.19 -7.10
CA ASP A 20 6.24 -4.12 -5.79
C ASP A 20 5.96 -2.66 -5.42
N ILE A 21 6.91 -1.77 -5.72
CA ILE A 21 6.77 -0.33 -5.52
C ILE A 21 5.64 0.22 -6.42
N VAL A 22 5.56 -0.22 -7.68
CA VAL A 22 4.47 0.18 -8.58
C VAL A 22 3.11 -0.30 -8.06
N LEU A 23 3.03 -1.54 -7.55
CA LEU A 23 1.81 -2.07 -6.94
C LEU A 23 1.40 -1.27 -5.69
N GLU A 24 2.35 -0.90 -4.83
CA GLU A 24 2.10 -0.05 -3.65
C GLU A 24 1.51 1.30 -4.06
N VAL A 25 2.08 1.93 -5.08
CA VAL A 25 1.58 3.21 -5.61
C VAL A 25 0.16 3.06 -6.18
N ILE A 26 -0.14 1.98 -6.91
CA ILE A 26 -1.48 1.71 -7.42
C ILE A 26 -2.47 1.50 -6.26
N ALA A 27 -2.10 0.70 -5.26
CA ALA A 27 -2.92 0.45 -4.07
C ALA A 27 -3.20 1.75 -3.29
N PHE A 28 -2.21 2.63 -3.17
CA PHE A 28 -2.34 3.95 -2.57
C PHE A 28 -3.39 4.80 -3.30
N PHE A 29 -3.31 4.90 -4.62
CA PHE A 29 -4.29 5.66 -5.40
C PHE A 29 -5.70 5.04 -5.35
N MET A 30 -5.82 3.71 -5.36
CA MET A 30 -7.11 3.02 -5.19
C MET A 30 -7.71 3.24 -3.80
N GLY A 31 -6.88 3.26 -2.75
CA GLY A 31 -7.31 3.59 -1.39
C GLY A 31 -7.81 5.03 -1.29
N LEU A 32 -7.08 5.99 -1.87
CA LEU A 32 -7.53 7.39 -1.96
C LEU A 32 -8.83 7.53 -2.75
N ALA A 33 -8.95 6.82 -3.87
CA ALA A 33 -10.18 6.81 -4.67
C ALA A 33 -11.37 6.24 -3.87
N SER A 34 -11.16 5.19 -3.07
CA SER A 34 -12.19 4.62 -2.19
C SER A 34 -12.73 5.65 -1.19
N VAL A 35 -11.84 6.40 -0.53
CA VAL A 35 -12.23 7.49 0.39
C VAL A 35 -12.99 8.59 -0.35
N TRP A 36 -12.56 8.94 -1.56
CA TRP A 36 -13.25 9.95 -2.36
C TRP A 36 -14.66 9.51 -2.76
N TYR A 37 -14.82 8.27 -3.25
CA TYR A 37 -16.14 7.71 -3.58
C TYR A 37 -17.04 7.58 -2.35
N SER A 38 -16.46 7.45 -1.15
CA SER A 38 -17.22 7.33 0.10
C SER A 38 -17.93 8.63 0.43
N ARG A 39 -17.30 9.76 0.12
CA ARG A 39 -17.94 11.08 0.22
C ARG A 39 -19.06 11.31 -0.78
N LEU A 40 -19.08 10.55 -1.88
CA LEU A 40 -20.06 10.67 -2.95
C LEU A 40 -21.19 9.64 -2.85
N GLU A 41 -21.28 8.88 -1.74
CA GLU A 41 -22.23 7.77 -1.54
C GLU A 41 -22.25 6.77 -2.72
N ASN A 42 -21.12 6.62 -3.41
CA ASN A 42 -21.01 5.78 -4.60
C ASN A 42 -20.66 4.34 -4.20
N ILE A 43 -21.30 3.36 -4.83
CA ILE A 43 -21.00 1.94 -4.59
C ILE A 43 -19.55 1.55 -4.97
N LEU A 44 -18.88 2.36 -5.79
CA LEU A 44 -17.49 2.17 -6.23
C LEU A 44 -16.46 2.23 -5.08
N VAL A 45 -16.86 2.70 -3.90
CA VAL A 45 -16.06 2.62 -2.66
C VAL A 45 -15.60 1.19 -2.38
N PHE A 46 -16.53 0.24 -2.48
CA PHE A 46 -16.28 -1.16 -2.13
C PHE A 46 -15.28 -1.84 -3.06
N PRO A 47 -15.43 -1.82 -4.39
CA PRO A 47 -14.46 -2.47 -5.28
C PRO A 47 -13.08 -1.80 -5.21
N THR A 48 -13.01 -0.48 -5.11
CA THR A 48 -11.71 0.22 -5.00
C THR A 48 -10.99 -0.08 -3.68
N GLY A 49 -11.74 -0.17 -2.57
CA GLY A 49 -11.21 -0.57 -1.27
C GLY A 49 -10.72 -2.01 -1.24
N ILE A 50 -11.53 -2.95 -1.74
CA ILE A 50 -11.17 -4.38 -1.79
C ILE A 50 -9.91 -4.61 -2.63
N ILE A 51 -9.78 -3.94 -3.78
CA ILE A 51 -8.58 -4.08 -4.62
C ILE A 51 -7.35 -3.50 -3.91
N ALA A 52 -7.46 -2.33 -3.27
CA ALA A 52 -6.36 -1.75 -2.49
C ALA A 52 -5.91 -2.69 -1.36
N THR A 53 -6.85 -3.20 -0.56
CA THR A 53 -6.55 -4.15 0.53
C THR A 53 -5.93 -5.44 -0.01
N GLY A 54 -6.43 -6.00 -1.10
CA GLY A 54 -5.86 -7.20 -1.72
C GLY A 54 -4.41 -7.01 -2.17
N ILE A 55 -4.08 -5.85 -2.73
CA ILE A 55 -2.70 -5.52 -3.12
C ILE A 55 -1.81 -5.36 -1.88
N TYR A 56 -2.28 -4.69 -0.82
CA TYR A 56 -1.50 -4.57 0.42
C TYR A 56 -1.23 -5.91 1.08
N VAL A 57 -2.24 -6.78 1.18
CA VAL A 57 -2.06 -8.14 1.72
C VAL A 57 -1.03 -8.93 0.91
N TYR A 58 -1.06 -8.81 -0.43
CA TYR A 58 -0.05 -9.45 -1.29
C TYR A 58 1.37 -8.93 -1.03
N LEU A 59 1.55 -7.61 -0.93
CA LEU A 59 2.86 -7.00 -0.68
C LEU A 59 3.40 -7.37 0.70
N LEU A 60 2.54 -7.33 1.73
CA LEU A 60 2.88 -7.76 3.09
C LEU A 60 3.25 -9.24 3.13
N TYR A 61 2.55 -10.09 2.35
CA TYR A 61 2.85 -11.51 2.23
C TYR A 61 4.25 -11.76 1.69
N LYS A 62 4.62 -11.02 0.66
CA LYS A 62 5.96 -11.08 0.09
C LYS A 62 7.04 -10.55 1.05
N ALA A 63 6.70 -9.57 1.90
CA ALA A 63 7.60 -9.04 2.91
C ALA A 63 7.73 -9.92 4.17
N GLY A 64 6.93 -10.99 4.30
CA GLY A 64 6.93 -11.87 5.49
C GLY A 64 6.34 -11.22 6.74
N LEU A 65 5.61 -10.12 6.58
CA LEU A 65 5.03 -9.33 7.67
C LEU A 65 3.62 -9.81 8.02
N PHE A 66 3.53 -11.04 8.53
CA PHE A 66 2.24 -11.71 8.78
C PHE A 66 1.38 -11.03 9.83
N GLY A 67 1.98 -10.30 10.77
CA GLY A 67 1.24 -9.54 11.79
C GLY A 67 0.56 -8.28 11.24
N ASP A 68 1.10 -7.68 10.19
CA ASP A 68 0.56 -6.44 9.61
C ASP A 68 -0.50 -6.72 8.52
N MET A 69 -0.64 -7.99 8.09
CA MET A 69 -1.66 -8.41 7.11
C MET A 69 -3.09 -8.38 7.66
N SER A 70 -3.25 -8.48 8.98
CA SER A 70 -4.55 -8.64 9.65
C SER A 70 -5.29 -7.33 9.92
N ILE A 71 -5.02 -6.28 9.15
CA ILE A 71 -5.68 -4.97 9.29
C ILE A 71 -7.03 -4.91 8.59
#